data_AF-A0A9N9IHG2-F1
#
_entry.id   AF-A0A9N9IHG2-F1
#
_cell.length_a   1.000
_cell.length_b   1.000
_cell.length_c   1.000
_cell.angle_alpha   90.00
_cell.angle_beta   90.00
_cell.angle_gamma   90.00
#
_symmetry.space_group_name_H-M   'P 1'
#
loop_
_entity.id
_entity.type
_entity.pdbx_description
1 polymer ?
#
loop_
_entity_poly.entity_id
_entity_poly.type
_entity_poly.pdbx_seq_one_letter_code
_entity_poly.pdbx_strand_id
1 'polypeptide(L)'
;MSHLSPAQQKPKPEALPCIFSKIVTKYNKEIGLSFCETKKKQTWRNASAPEAIRRLELFTDFIPELTDFLLESYHYSICQQHYNEIVSKNQFYQRLCHENKRPQIDTDSISLEIIDSASMIKFEKIKELGEELQQKIEEQKREISELKNQISGY
;
A
#
# COMPACT_ATOMS: atom_id res chain seq x y z
N MET A 1 -15.57 42.17 1.82
CA MET A 1 -15.13 41.21 2.86
C MET A 1 -15.67 39.85 2.48
N SER A 2 -14.88 39.08 1.74
CA SER A 2 -15.25 37.76 1.23
C SER A 2 -15.00 36.72 2.32
N HIS A 3 -16.09 36.26 2.96
CA HIS A 3 -16.07 35.09 3.83
C HIS A 3 -15.96 33.83 2.96
N LEU A 4 -14.75 33.30 2.83
CA LEU A 4 -14.55 31.94 2.31
C LEU A 4 -14.82 30.94 3.45
N SER A 5 -15.72 29.99 3.21
CA SER A 5 -16.06 28.87 4.08
C SER A 5 -14.85 27.98 4.43
N PRO A 6 -14.84 27.31 5.60
CA PRO A 6 -13.75 26.43 6.03
C PRO A 6 -13.76 25.10 5.25
N ALA A 7 -13.35 25.15 3.98
CA ALA A 7 -13.03 23.96 3.22
C ALA A 7 -11.69 23.37 3.73
N GLN A 8 -11.79 22.31 4.53
CA GLN A 8 -10.83 21.19 4.55
C GLN A 8 -9.33 21.57 4.58
N GLN A 9 -8.87 22.21 5.65
CA GLN A 9 -7.43 22.26 5.90
C GLN A 9 -6.97 20.84 6.28
N LYS A 10 -6.31 20.14 5.35
CA LYS A 10 -5.64 18.88 5.65
C LYS A 10 -4.69 19.12 6.84
N PRO A 11 -4.71 18.27 7.88
CA PRO A 11 -3.82 18.42 9.02
C PRO A 11 -2.37 18.43 8.54
N LYS A 12 -1.55 19.27 9.18
CA LYS A 12 -0.11 19.30 8.92
C LYS A 12 0.48 17.92 9.22
N PRO A 13 1.44 17.41 8.43
CA PRO A 13 2.02 16.09 8.66
C PRO A 13 2.59 15.91 10.08
N GLU A 14 3.13 16.97 10.69
CA GLU A 14 3.65 16.96 12.06
C GLU A 14 2.58 16.68 13.12
N ALA A 15 1.30 16.93 12.82
CA ALA A 15 0.17 16.73 13.72
C ALA A 15 -0.43 15.31 13.60
N LEU A 16 0.00 14.53 12.61
CA LEU A 16 -0.45 13.16 12.39
C LEU A 16 0.55 12.17 13.00
N PRO A 17 0.07 11.02 13.52
CA PRO A 17 0.97 9.97 13.99
C PRO A 17 1.80 9.40 12.85
N CYS A 18 3.05 9.03 13.13
CA CYS A 18 3.85 8.26 12.17
C CYS A 18 3.16 6.92 11.89
N ILE A 19 3.08 6.51 10.62
CA ILE A 19 2.44 5.26 10.20
C ILE A 19 3.03 4.02 10.90
N PHE A 20 4.31 4.07 11.29
CA PHE A 20 4.99 2.97 12.00
C PHE A 20 4.87 3.06 13.53
N SER A 21 4.38 4.16 14.09
CA SER A 21 4.44 4.44 15.53
C SER A 21 3.81 3.36 16.39
N LYS A 22 2.73 2.73 15.92
CA LYS A 22 2.00 1.68 16.64
C LYS A 22 2.62 0.28 16.49
N ILE A 23 3.40 0.05 15.44
CA ILE A 23 3.92 -1.28 15.08
C ILE A 23 5.43 -1.42 15.30
N VAL A 24 6.13 -0.30 15.52
CA VAL A 24 7.59 -0.28 15.61
C VAL A 24 8.16 -1.16 16.71
N THR A 25 7.48 -1.30 17.84
CA THR A 25 7.93 -2.16 18.94
C THR A 25 8.05 -3.63 18.52
N LYS A 26 7.15 -4.10 17.67
CA LYS A 26 7.15 -5.46 17.12
C LYS A 26 8.27 -5.60 16.08
N TYR A 27 8.23 -4.77 15.05
CA TYR A 27 9.12 -4.88 13.89
C TYR A 27 10.56 -4.43 14.14
N ASN A 28 10.82 -3.70 15.21
CA ASN A 28 12.18 -3.46 15.66
C ASN A 28 12.90 -4.77 16.04
N LYS A 29 12.19 -5.70 16.68
CA LYS A 29 12.76 -6.99 17.11
C LYS A 29 12.83 -8.00 15.96
N GLU A 30 11.80 -8.01 15.11
CA GLU A 30 11.68 -9.00 14.03
C GLU A 30 12.59 -8.69 12.85
N ILE A 31 12.67 -7.41 12.46
CA ILE A 31 13.31 -7.00 11.20
C ILE A 31 14.21 -5.76 11.34
N GLY A 32 14.42 -5.27 12.58
CA GLY A 32 15.31 -4.14 12.83
C GLY A 32 14.74 -2.77 12.43
N LEU A 33 13.42 -2.62 12.29
CA LEU A 33 12.79 -1.32 12.00
C LEU A 33 13.11 -0.30 13.11
N SER A 34 13.61 0.88 12.76
CA SER A 34 14.03 1.88 13.74
C SER A 34 12.84 2.52 14.47
N PHE A 35 13.03 2.93 15.73
CA PHE A 35 12.06 3.79 16.43
C PHE A 35 11.97 5.19 15.81
N CYS A 36 10.82 5.85 15.98
CA CYS A 36 10.70 7.27 15.59
C CYS A 36 11.72 8.11 16.35
N GLU A 37 12.37 9.06 15.66
CA GLU A 37 13.22 10.03 16.32
C GLU A 37 12.39 11.05 17.12
N THR A 38 12.93 11.51 18.25
CA THR A 38 12.32 12.53 19.13
C THR A 38 12.93 13.92 18.97
N LYS A 39 13.69 14.14 17.89
CA LYS A 39 14.35 15.44 17.63
C LYS A 39 13.31 16.54 17.46
N LYS A 40 13.53 17.68 18.12
CA LYS A 40 12.67 18.88 18.05
C LYS A 40 12.52 19.43 16.62
N LYS A 41 13.58 19.29 15.80
CA LYS A 41 13.56 19.64 14.38
C LYS A 41 13.73 18.36 13.57
N GLN A 42 12.62 17.85 13.05
CA GLN A 42 12.61 16.76 12.09
C GLN A 42 11.57 17.05 11.01
N THR A 43 11.80 16.53 9.81
CA THR A 43 10.83 16.67 8.71
C THR A 43 9.77 15.59 8.79
N TRP A 44 8.52 15.97 8.56
CA TRP A 44 7.40 15.04 8.47
C TRP A 44 6.84 15.07 7.05
N ARG A 45 6.49 13.89 6.53
CA ARG A 45 5.91 13.73 5.19
C ARG A 45 4.54 13.10 5.33
N ASN A 46 3.61 13.45 4.44
CA ASN A 46 2.31 12.79 4.42
C ASN A 46 2.49 11.36 3.91
N ALA A 47 1.92 10.37 4.62
CA ALA A 47 2.00 8.98 4.18
C ALA A 47 1.19 8.73 2.89
N SER A 48 0.20 9.57 2.59
CA SER A 48 -0.58 9.53 1.35
C SER A 48 0.14 10.15 0.14
N ALA A 49 1.40 10.58 0.28
CA ALA A 49 2.17 11.10 -0.86
C ALA A 49 2.48 9.95 -1.84
N PRO A 50 2.44 10.17 -3.17
CA PRO A 50 2.62 9.07 -4.15
C PRO A 50 3.89 8.25 -3.94
N GLU A 51 5.03 8.89 -3.70
CA GLU A 51 6.30 8.18 -3.46
C GLU A 51 6.30 7.44 -2.11
N ALA A 52 5.60 7.96 -1.10
CA ALA A 52 5.46 7.28 0.18
C ALA A 52 4.61 6.01 0.04
N ILE A 53 3.46 6.08 -0.64
CA ILE A 53 2.60 4.92 -0.92
C ILE A 53 3.38 3.85 -1.67
N ARG A 54 4.00 4.21 -2.80
CA ARG A 54 4.77 3.29 -3.64
C ARG A 54 5.86 2.56 -2.86
N ARG A 55 6.53 3.25 -1.93
CA ARG A 55 7.56 2.65 -1.09
C ARG A 55 6.97 1.77 -0.01
N LEU A 56 5.94 2.23 0.69
CA LEU A 56 5.25 1.47 1.74
C LEU A 56 4.66 0.16 1.20
N GLU A 57 4.15 0.14 -0.03
CA GLU A 57 3.64 -1.06 -0.71
C GLU A 57 4.71 -2.17 -0.83
N LEU A 58 5.99 -1.82 -0.99
CA LEU A 58 7.07 -2.82 -1.02
C LEU A 58 7.27 -3.54 0.32
N PHE A 59 6.87 -2.89 1.42
CA PHE A 59 7.05 -3.42 2.77
C PHE A 59 5.84 -4.23 3.27
N THR A 60 4.71 -4.27 2.56
CA THR A 60 3.51 -4.99 3.02
C THR A 60 3.75 -6.49 3.19
N ASP A 61 4.64 -7.06 2.39
CA ASP A 61 5.01 -8.46 2.52
C ASP A 61 5.86 -8.78 3.76
N PHE A 62 6.55 -7.78 4.32
CA PHE A 62 7.37 -7.91 5.53
C PHE A 62 6.65 -7.37 6.77
N ILE A 63 5.71 -6.44 6.56
CA ILE A 63 4.93 -5.74 7.58
C ILE A 63 3.46 -5.73 7.12
N PRO A 64 2.72 -6.83 7.27
CA PRO A 64 1.36 -6.97 6.72
C PRO A 64 0.36 -5.92 7.18
N GLU A 65 0.52 -5.40 8.41
CA GLU A 65 -0.32 -4.34 8.99
C GLU A 65 -0.25 -3.03 8.18
N LEU A 66 0.79 -2.83 7.35
CA LEU A 66 0.85 -1.67 6.45
C LEU A 66 -0.28 -1.68 5.41
N THR A 67 -0.83 -2.84 5.05
CA THR A 67 -1.94 -2.93 4.10
C THR A 67 -3.14 -2.13 4.60
N ASP A 68 -3.49 -2.30 5.88
CA ASP A 68 -4.60 -1.56 6.51
C ASP A 68 -4.25 -0.08 6.68
N PHE A 69 -3.00 0.22 7.06
CA PHE A 69 -2.58 1.63 7.23
C PHE A 69 -2.50 2.39 5.90
N LEU A 70 -2.27 1.70 4.78
CA LEU A 70 -2.28 2.29 3.45
C LEU A 70 -3.68 2.74 3.01
N LEU A 71 -4.72 1.96 3.33
CA LEU A 71 -6.12 2.32 3.09
C LEU A 71 -6.49 3.64 3.79
N GLU A 72 -5.88 3.89 4.95
CA GLU A 72 -6.09 5.07 5.78
C GLU A 72 -4.91 6.04 5.76
N SER A 73 -4.06 5.99 4.72
CA SER A 73 -2.77 6.71 4.66
C SER A 73 -2.87 8.23 4.86
N TYR A 74 -4.03 8.83 4.58
CA TYR A 74 -4.29 10.26 4.78
C TYR A 74 -4.39 10.67 6.27
N HIS A 75 -4.56 9.73 7.19
CA HIS A 75 -4.53 9.93 8.64
C HIS A 75 -3.13 9.79 9.25
N TYR A 76 -2.13 9.47 8.43
CA TYR A 76 -0.78 9.19 8.90
C TYR A 76 0.26 10.10 8.26
N SER A 77 1.36 10.27 8.99
CA SER A 77 2.59 10.87 8.49
C SER A 77 3.71 9.83 8.48
N ILE A 78 4.87 10.22 7.95
CA ILE A 78 6.11 9.48 8.04
C ILE A 78 7.15 10.43 8.62
N CYS A 79 7.75 10.03 9.75
CA CYS A 79 8.81 10.79 10.39
C CYS A 79 10.10 10.71 9.56
N GLN A 80 11.05 11.61 9.81
CA GLN A 80 12.29 11.67 9.03
C GLN A 80 13.08 10.35 9.07
N GLN A 81 13.13 9.69 10.23
CA GLN A 81 13.81 8.41 10.39
C GLN A 81 13.23 7.34 9.47
N HIS A 82 11.91 7.13 9.54
CA HIS A 82 11.23 6.14 8.70
C HIS A 82 11.28 6.50 7.24
N TYR A 83 11.12 7.78 6.90
CA TYR A 83 11.26 8.23 5.51
C TYR A 83 12.65 7.93 4.96
N ASN A 84 13.70 8.14 5.76
CA ASN A 84 15.07 7.81 5.35
C ASN A 84 15.27 6.30 5.20
N GLU A 85 14.72 5.51 6.10
CA GLU A 85 14.87 4.06 6.14
C GLU A 85 14.11 3.35 5.00
N ILE A 86 12.91 3.82 4.65
CA ILE A 86 12.03 3.13 3.69
C ILE A 86 11.96 3.80 2.32
N VAL A 87 12.14 5.13 2.24
CA VAL A 87 12.01 5.91 1.00
C VAL A 87 13.38 6.31 0.46
N SER A 88 14.24 6.87 1.32
CA SER A 88 15.49 7.51 0.85
C SER A 88 16.67 6.55 0.70
N LYS A 89 16.71 5.48 1.50
CA LYS A 89 17.82 4.53 1.52
C LYS A 89 17.28 3.12 1.27
N ASN A 90 17.50 2.58 0.07
CA ASN A 90 17.05 1.23 -0.29
C ASN A 90 17.72 0.10 0.51
N GLN A 91 18.74 0.41 1.31
CA GLN A 91 19.54 -0.55 2.08
C GLN A 91 18.70 -1.38 3.07
N PHE A 92 17.67 -0.78 3.68
CA PHE A 92 16.81 -1.52 4.61
C PHE A 92 16.02 -2.59 3.86
N TYR A 93 15.35 -2.21 2.76
CA TYR A 93 14.62 -3.14 1.90
C TYR A 93 15.50 -4.26 1.32
N GLN A 94 16.69 -3.92 0.80
CA GLN A 94 17.64 -4.91 0.28
C GLN A 94 18.01 -5.97 1.33
N ARG A 95 18.27 -5.54 2.56
CA ARG A 95 18.57 -6.46 3.67
C ARG A 95 17.42 -7.43 3.93
N LEU A 96 16.19 -6.92 3.98
CA LEU A 96 15.00 -7.75 4.17
C LEU A 96 14.85 -8.78 3.05
N CYS A 97 15.10 -8.40 1.80
CA CYS A 97 15.05 -9.33 0.68
C CYS A 97 16.12 -10.42 0.78
N HIS A 98 17.36 -10.08 1.17
CA HIS A 98 18.46 -11.05 1.34
C HIS A 98 18.14 -12.07 2.44
N GLU A 99 17.74 -11.58 3.60
CA GLU A 99 17.43 -12.43 4.77
C GLU A 99 16.25 -13.38 4.49
N ASN A 100 15.29 -12.92 3.69
CA ASN A 100 14.12 -13.71 3.29
C ASN A 100 14.30 -14.48 1.96
N LYS A 101 15.52 -14.55 1.40
CA LYS A 101 15.85 -15.20 0.10
C LYS A 101 14.94 -14.76 -1.05
N ARG A 102 14.46 -13.53 -1.03
CA ARG A 102 13.60 -12.99 -2.07
C ARG A 102 14.43 -12.40 -3.20
N PRO A 103 13.94 -12.45 -4.45
CA PRO A 103 14.57 -11.73 -5.55
C PRO A 103 14.70 -10.24 -5.20
N GLN A 104 15.91 -9.70 -5.30
CA GLN A 104 16.14 -8.28 -5.10
C GLN A 104 15.54 -7.49 -6.27
N ILE A 105 14.85 -6.41 -5.96
CA ILE A 105 14.47 -5.40 -6.94
C ILE A 105 15.49 -4.27 -6.80
N ASP A 106 16.50 -4.26 -7.68
CA ASP A 106 17.50 -3.19 -7.70
C ASP A 106 16.85 -1.89 -8.17
N THR A 107 16.66 -0.97 -7.23
CA THR A 107 15.95 0.31 -7.47
C THR A 107 16.85 1.41 -8.03
N ASP A 108 18.15 1.15 -8.22
CA ASP A 108 19.08 2.09 -8.85
C ASP A 108 19.16 1.90 -10.38
N SER A 109 18.47 0.89 -10.92
CA SER A 109 18.31 0.66 -12.35
C SER A 109 16.92 0.10 -12.64
N ILE A 110 15.89 0.89 -12.34
CA ILE A 110 14.62 0.75 -13.07
C ILE A 110 14.88 1.32 -14.48
N SER A 111 15.53 0.52 -15.33
CA SER A 111 15.13 0.54 -16.74
C SER A 111 13.66 0.14 -16.75
N LEU A 112 12.81 0.91 -17.43
CA LEU A 112 11.36 0.75 -17.51
C LEU A 112 10.86 -0.66 -17.92
N GLU A 113 11.76 -1.60 -18.23
CA GLU A 113 11.46 -2.88 -18.85
C GLU A 113 11.19 -4.02 -17.85
N ILE A 114 11.75 -4.02 -16.63
CA ILE A 114 11.58 -5.16 -15.68
C ILE A 114 10.31 -5.01 -14.83
N ILE A 115 9.89 -3.78 -14.53
CA ILE A 115 8.60 -3.52 -13.86
C ILE A 115 7.44 -3.94 -14.78
N ASP A 116 7.64 -3.87 -16.09
CA ASP A 116 6.61 -4.22 -17.07
C ASP A 116 6.29 -5.72 -17.01
N SER A 117 7.28 -6.62 -16.94
CA SER A 117 7.00 -8.07 -16.95
C SER A 117 6.27 -8.58 -15.70
N ALA A 118 6.68 -8.15 -14.51
CA ALA A 118 6.01 -8.59 -13.26
C ALA A 118 4.63 -7.94 -13.08
N SER A 119 4.47 -6.69 -13.53
CA SER A 119 3.17 -6.00 -13.54
C SER A 119 2.24 -6.58 -14.59
N MET A 120 2.75 -6.96 -15.76
CA MET A 120 2.00 -7.66 -16.80
C MET A 120 1.52 -9.03 -16.34
N ILE A 121 2.36 -9.81 -15.64
CA ILE A 121 1.92 -11.10 -15.08
C ILE A 121 0.81 -10.92 -14.04
N LYS A 122 0.90 -9.88 -13.19
CA LYS A 122 -0.18 -9.56 -12.24
C LYS A 122 -1.44 -9.08 -12.94
N PHE A 123 -1.30 -8.24 -13.96
CA PHE A 123 -2.42 -7.70 -14.73
C PHE A 123 -3.15 -8.79 -15.53
N GLU A 124 -2.42 -9.69 -16.20
CA GLU A 124 -3.04 -10.79 -16.95
C GLU A 124 -3.79 -11.74 -16.03
N LYS A 125 -3.23 -12.07 -14.85
CA LYS A 125 -3.97 -12.86 -13.84
C LYS A 125 -5.23 -12.16 -13.32
N ILE A 126 -5.17 -10.85 -13.11
CA ILE A 126 -6.35 -10.07 -12.68
C ILE A 126 -7.42 -10.07 -13.78
N LYS A 127 -6.99 -9.97 -15.04
CA LYS A 127 -7.87 -10.01 -16.20
C LYS A 127 -8.52 -11.39 -16.36
N GLU A 128 -7.75 -12.47 -16.27
CA GLU A 128 -8.24 -13.85 -16.27
C GLU A 128 -9.29 -14.07 -15.17
N LEU A 129 -9.00 -13.64 -13.93
CA LEU A 129 -9.95 -13.71 -12.82
C LEU A 129 -11.21 -12.86 -13.06
N GLY A 130 -11.07 -11.71 -13.72
CA GLY A 130 -12.19 -10.86 -14.11
C GLY A 130 -13.11 -11.52 -15.12
N GLU A 131 -12.52 -12.17 -16.14
CA GLU A 131 -13.26 -12.93 -17.16
C GLU A 131 -13.98 -14.14 -16.55
N GLU A 132 -13.32 -14.90 -15.67
CA GLU A 132 -13.94 -16.02 -14.93
C GLU A 132 -15.12 -15.56 -14.07
N LEU A 133 -14.97 -14.45 -13.35
CA LEU A 133 -16.04 -13.90 -12.52
C LEU A 133 -17.22 -13.45 -13.38
N GLN A 134 -16.95 -12.84 -14.53
CA GLN A 134 -17.99 -12.40 -15.45
C GLN A 134 -18.76 -13.59 -16.05
N GLN A 135 -18.07 -14.69 -16.40
CA GLN A 135 -18.72 -15.92 -16.84
C GLN A 135 -19.64 -16.51 -15.77
N LYS A 136 -19.18 -16.59 -14.51
CA LYS A 136 -19.99 -17.07 -13.39
C LYS A 136 -21.22 -16.20 -13.15
N ILE A 137 -21.09 -14.88 -13.28
CA ILE A 137 -22.23 -13.96 -13.15
C ILE A 137 -23.27 -14.22 -14.24
N GLU A 138 -22.86 -14.43 -15.49
CA GLU A 138 -23.79 -14.68 -16.59
C GLU A 138 -24.44 -16.08 -16.49
N GLU A 139 -23.73 -17.08 -16.01
CA GLU A 139 -24.28 -18.40 -15.71
C GLU A 139 -25.36 -18.31 -14.61
N GLN A 140 -25.05 -17.65 -13.49
CA GLN A 140 -26.02 -17.44 -12.41
C GLN A 140 -27.25 -16.65 -12.86
N LYS A 141 -27.10 -15.64 -13.73
CA LYS A 141 -28.24 -14.91 -14.31
C LYS A 141 -29.14 -15.83 -15.14
N ARG A 142 -28.56 -16.77 -15.89
CA ARG A 142 -29.32 -17.74 -16.69
C ARG A 142 -30.10 -18.69 -15.80
N GLU A 143 -29.47 -19.25 -14.77
CA GLU A 143 -30.14 -20.12 -13.79
C GLU A 143 -31.31 -19.41 -13.11
N ILE A 144 -31.11 -18.15 -12.68
CA ILE A 144 -32.18 -17.34 -12.09
C ILE A 144 -33.34 -17.14 -13.08
N SER A 145 -33.05 -16.88 -14.36
CA SER A 145 -34.06 -16.73 -15.40
C SER A 145 -34.87 -18.01 -15.62
N GLU A 146 -34.20 -19.17 -15.65
CA GLU A 146 -34.83 -20.47 -15.79
C GLU A 146 -35.73 -20.80 -14.59
N LEU A 147 -35.23 -20.61 -13.37
CA LEU A 147 -36.01 -20.77 -12.14
C LEU A 147 -37.21 -19.82 -12.12
N LYS A 148 -37.04 -18.57 -12.55
CA LYS A 148 -38.13 -17.59 -12.65
C LYS A 148 -39.21 -18.03 -13.63
N ASN A 149 -38.83 -18.62 -14.77
CA ASN A 149 -39.78 -19.14 -15.75
C ASN A 149 -40.52 -20.38 -15.23
N GLN A 150 -39.86 -21.24 -14.45
CA GLN A 150 -40.51 -22.39 -13.80
C GLN A 150 -41.52 -21.96 -12.73
N ILE A 151 -41.22 -20.88 -11.98
CA ILE A 151 -42.12 -20.32 -10.97
C ILE A 151 -43.30 -19.59 -11.61
N SER A 152 -43.10 -18.91 -12.76
CA SER A 152 -44.17 -18.18 -13.47
C SER A 152 -45.10 -19.08 -14.31
N GLY A 153 -44.78 -20.37 -14.44
CA GLY A 153 -45.57 -21.38 -15.16
C GLY A 153 -46.63 -22.10 -14.32
N TYR A 154 -46.80 -21.70 -13.04
CA TYR A 154 -47.87 -22.08 -12.13
C TYR A 154 -48.75 -20.87 -11.81
#